data_AF-A0A560QBC3-F1
#
_entry.id   AF-A0A560QBC3-F1
#
_cell.length_a   1.000
_cell.length_b   1.000
_cell.length_c   1.000
_cell.angle_alpha   90.00
_cell.angle_beta   90.00
_cell.angle_gamma   90.00
#
_symmetry.space_group_name_H-M   'P 1'
#
loop_
_entity.id
_entity.type
_entity.pdbx_description
1 polymer ?
#
loop_
_entity_poly.entity_id
_entity_poly.type
_entity_poly.pdbx_seq_one_letter_code
_entity_poly.pdbx_strand_id
1 'polypeptide(L)' 'MMLRRRAFVEHPFGHLKQWLFGYGRFLMRHFSGAGAEMSLAVQAYNLKRAINVLSARRMIERLA' A
#
# COMPACT_ATOMS: atom_id res chain seq x y z
N MET A 1 -0.08 -14.72 19.20
CA MET A 1 0.30 -13.36 18.73
C MET A 1 0.45 -13.26 17.21
N MET A 2 1.14 -14.20 16.53
CA MET A 2 1.33 -14.18 15.07
C MET A 2 0.04 -14.30 14.24
N LEU A 3 -0.94 -15.12 14.67
CA LEU A 3 -2.21 -15.30 13.95
C LEU A 3 -3.00 -13.99 13.77
N ARG A 4 -3.09 -13.18 14.83
CA ARG A 4 -3.80 -11.89 14.78
C ARG A 4 -3.10 -10.91 13.84
N ARG A 5 -1.76 -10.83 13.90
CA ARG A 5 -0.98 -9.99 12.97
C ARG A 5 -1.16 -10.43 11.53
N ARG A 6 -1.13 -11.74 11.27
CA ARG A 6 -1.39 -12.31 9.94
C ARG A 6 -2.76 -11.89 9.42
N ALA A 7 -3.82 -12.10 10.21
CA ALA A 7 -5.19 -11.71 9.82
C ALA A 7 -5.31 -10.22 9.46
N PHE A 8 -4.62 -9.33 10.20
CA PHE A 8 -4.63 -7.91 9.91
C PHE A 8 -3.87 -7.52 8.63
N VAL A 9 -2.84 -8.26 8.24
CA VAL A 9 -2.08 -7.96 7.02
C VAL A 9 -2.69 -8.61 5.77
N GLU A 10 -3.46 -9.70 5.90
CA GLU A 10 -4.13 -10.32 4.75
C GLU A 10 -5.06 -9.33 4.02
N HIS A 11 -5.81 -8.52 4.76
CA HIS A 11 -6.72 -7.54 4.18
C HIS A 11 -6.03 -6.46 3.30
N PRO A 12 -5.01 -5.72 3.78
CA PRO A 12 -4.28 -4.76 2.95
C PRO A 12 -3.56 -5.42 1.77
N PHE A 13 -3.00 -6.63 1.95
CA PHE A 13 -2.39 -7.36 0.85
C PHE A 13 -3.41 -7.81 -0.21
N GLY A 14 -4.59 -8.27 0.21
CA GLY A 14 -5.69 -8.61 -0.70
C GLY A 14 -6.16 -7.41 -1.51
N HIS A 15 -6.32 -6.26 -0.85
CA HIS A 15 -6.71 -5.01 -1.51
C HIS A 15 -5.65 -4.53 -2.51
N LEU A 16 -4.37 -4.53 -2.11
CA LEU A 16 -3.26 -4.20 -3.02
C LEU A 16 -3.21 -5.14 -4.22
N LYS A 17 -3.33 -6.46 -4.02
CA LYS A 17 -3.35 -7.42 -5.12
C LYS A 17 -4.52 -7.20 -6.06
N GLN A 18 -5.71 -6.94 -5.54
CA GLN A 18 -6.88 -6.72 -6.39
C GLN A 18 -6.80 -5.41 -7.18
N TRP A 19 -6.28 -4.34 -6.57
CA TRP A 19 -6.08 -3.08 -7.26
C TRP A 19 -4.94 -3.12 -8.28
N LEU A 20 -3.83 -3.78 -7.93
CA LEU A 20 -2.65 -3.82 -8.77
C LEU A 20 -2.77 -4.87 -9.89
N PHE A 21 -3.36 -6.04 -9.61
CA PHE A 21 -3.43 -7.18 -10.53
C PHE A 21 -4.82 -7.47 -11.09
N GLY A 22 -5.88 -6.86 -10.55
CA GLY A 22 -7.26 -7.08 -11.01
C GLY A 22 -7.59 -6.42 -12.34
N TYR A 23 -6.89 -5.34 -12.71
CA TYR A 23 -7.13 -4.59 -13.96
C TYR A 23 -5.85 -4.24 -14.75
N GLY A 24 -4.67 -4.29 -14.13
CA GLY A 24 -3.39 -3.94 -14.75
C GLY A 24 -2.37 -5.06 -14.59
N ARG A 25 -1.57 -5.29 -15.62
CA ARG A 25 -0.29 -5.98 -15.49
C ARG A 25 0.76 -4.92 -15.12
N PHE A 26 1.90 -5.34 -14.56
CA PHE A 26 3.04 -4.43 -14.45
C PHE A 26 3.31 -3.78 -15.81
N LEU A 27 3.37 -2.45 -15.84
CA LEU A 27 3.53 -1.67 -17.06
C LEU A 27 4.98 -1.69 -17.54
N MET A 28 5.90 -1.71 -16.59
CA MET A 28 7.33 -1.78 -16.76
C MET A 28 7.78 -3.24 -16.92
N ARG A 29 8.88 -3.41 -17.65
CA ARG A 29 9.56 -4.69 -17.81
C ARG A 29 10.68 -4.83 -16.77
N HIS A 30 11.06 -6.08 -16.49
CA HIS A 30 12.13 -6.47 -15.57
C HIS A 30 11.81 -6.23 -14.08
N PHE A 31 12.57 -6.87 -13.20
CA PHE A 31 12.37 -6.82 -11.75
C PHE A 31 12.49 -5.41 -11.16
N SER A 32 13.38 -4.57 -11.70
CA SER A 32 13.53 -3.19 -11.25
C SER A 32 12.26 -2.37 -11.49
N GLY A 33 11.64 -2.52 -12.67
CA GLY A 33 10.39 -1.85 -13.02
C GLY A 33 9.20 -2.35 -12.19
N ALA A 34 9.02 -3.68 -12.11
CA ALA A 34 7.97 -4.28 -11.30
C ALA A 34 8.14 -3.94 -9.79
N GLY A 35 9.37 -3.88 -9.31
CA GLY A 35 9.69 -3.47 -7.94
C GLY A 35 9.34 -2.01 -7.67
N ALA A 36 9.58 -1.11 -8.61
CA ALA A 36 9.19 0.29 -8.51
C ALA A 36 7.67 0.45 -8.46
N GLU A 37 6.94 -0.23 -9.35
CA GLU A 37 5.47 -0.22 -9.36
C GLU A 37 4.87 -0.78 -8.06
N MET A 38 5.41 -1.91 -7.58
CA MET A 38 4.98 -2.49 -6.31
C MET A 38 5.24 -1.54 -5.14
N SER A 39 6.40 -0.87 -5.11
CA SER A 39 6.76 0.09 -4.07
C SER A 39 5.81 1.29 -4.07
N LEU A 40 5.50 1.85 -5.25
CA LEU A 40 4.56 2.95 -5.39
C LEU A 40 3.15 2.57 -4.94
N ALA A 41 2.66 1.38 -5.33
CA ALA A 41 1.35 0.89 -4.93
C ALA A 41 1.23 0.75 -3.41
N VAL A 42 2.24 0.14 -2.76
CA VAL A 42 2.31 0.01 -1.30
C VAL A 42 2.37 1.39 -0.63
N GLN A 43 3.17 2.31 -1.15
CA GLN A 43 3.30 3.66 -0.60
C GLN A 43 1.97 4.42 -0.68
N ALA A 44 1.27 4.36 -1.82
CA ALA A 44 -0.02 4.98 -2.01
C ALA A 44 -1.10 4.40 -1.07
N TYR A 45 -1.14 3.07 -0.91
CA TYR A 45 -2.04 2.42 0.05
C TYR A 45 -1.77 2.88 1.48
N ASN A 46 -0.50 2.90 1.89
CA ASN A 46 -0.10 3.32 3.23
C ASN A 46 -0.44 4.79 3.49
N LEU A 47 -0.23 5.68 2.51
CA LEU A 47 -0.61 7.10 2.62
C LEU A 47 -2.12 7.25 2.76
N LYS A 48 -2.92 6.59 1.92
CA LYS A 48 -4.39 6.62 2.02
C LYS A 48 -4.86 6.14 3.40
N ARG A 49 -4.26 5.07 3.91
CA ARG A 49 -4.58 4.53 5.24
C ARG A 49 -4.18 5.50 6.35
N ALA A 50 -2.98 6.07 6.28
CA ALA A 50 -2.50 7.03 7.26
C ALA A 50 -3.41 8.27 7.33
N ILE A 51 -3.84 8.78 6.17
CA ILE A 51 -4.80 9.89 6.08
C ILE A 51 -6.13 9.50 6.76
N ASN A 52 -6.64 8.29 6.53
CA ASN A 52 -7.88 7.84 7.16
C ASN A 52 -7.78 7.69 8.69
N VAL A 53 -6.60 7.29 9.20
CA VAL A 53 -6.39 7.08 10.64
C VAL A 53 -6.07 8.38 11.38
N LEU A 54 -5.23 9.23 10.77
CA LEU A 54 -4.66 10.41 11.42
C LEU A 54 -5.30 11.72 10.97
N SER A 55 -5.98 11.76 9.83
CA SER A 55 -6.30 12.96 9.02
C SER A 55 -5.08 13.60 8.36
N ALA A 56 -5.27 14.18 7.17
CA ALA A 56 -4.20 14.86 6.44
C ALA A 56 -3.58 16.02 7.26
N ARG A 57 -4.41 16.78 7.98
CA ARG A 57 -3.96 17.90 8.82
C ARG A 57 -2.98 17.45 9.90
N ARG A 58 -3.33 16.44 10.70
CA ARG A 58 -2.44 15.96 11.78
C ARG A 58 -1.18 15.28 11.23
N MET A 59 -1.22 14.74 10.01
CA MET A 59 -0.02 14.20 9.37
C MET A 59 0.97 15.32 9.02
N ILE A 60 0.49 16.42 8.40
CA ILE A 60 1.33 17.57 8.05
C ILE A 60 1.92 18.20 9.31
N GLU A 61 1.11 18.41 10.35
CA GLU A 61 1.57 18.96 11.64
C GLU A 61 2.68 18.13 12.30
N ARG A 62 2.77 16.82 12.03
CA ARG A 62 3.79 15.92 12.58
C ARG A 62 5.05 15.78 11.72
N LEU A 63 5.01 16.28 10.48
CA LEU A 63 6.12 16.22 9.53
C LEU A 63 6.88 17.55 9.41
N ALA A 64 6.27 18.65 9.87
CA ALA A 64 6.89 19.96 10.03
C ALA A 64 7.77 20.00 11.28
#